data_AF-A0A929YTB7-F1
#
_entry.id   AF-A0A929YTB7-F1
#
_cell.length_a   1.000
_cell.length_b   1.000
_cell.length_c   1.000
_cell.angle_alpha   90.00
_cell.angle_beta   90.00
_cell.angle_gamma   90.00
#
_symmetry.space_group_name_H-M   'P 1'
#
loop_
_entity.id
_entity.type
_entity.pdbx_description
1 polymer ?
#
loop_
_entity_poly.entity_id
_entity_poly.type
_entity_poly.pdbx_seq_one_letter_code
_entity_poly.pdbx_strand_id
1 'polypeptide(L)'
;MPVRGLIRRLVCGAYLLGAFILLYGSIWMVETDFYAMNAGRRATMTLTESIINVLDAREIDYIHTGILIIGGPGQSETFERDPLYAEANDFAQYGNWDGVYQEESRICWRKVFEKLYRLNIQYVTPEVMERFYQLPEVKAMPVYPAPGGIAQIYGVTVIKLTNEVFAE
;
A
#
# COMPACT_ATOMS: atom_id res chain seq x y z
N MET A 1 -58.70 -5.17 24.80
CA MET A 1 -57.35 -4.75 25.29
C MET A 1 -56.14 -5.62 24.86
N PRO A 2 -56.23 -6.80 24.18
CA PRO A 2 -55.04 -7.61 23.87
C PRO A 2 -54.25 -7.16 22.61
N VAL A 3 -54.93 -6.52 21.66
CA VAL A 3 -54.33 -6.14 20.35
C VAL A 3 -53.25 -5.06 20.48
N ARG A 4 -53.44 -4.08 21.37
CA ARG A 4 -52.42 -3.02 21.64
C ARG A 4 -51.12 -3.59 22.24
N GLY A 5 -51.23 -4.62 23.08
CA GLY A 5 -50.07 -5.30 23.66
C GLY A 5 -49.29 -6.12 22.63
N LEU A 6 -50.01 -6.78 21.71
CA LEU A 6 -49.41 -7.52 20.60
C LEU A 6 -48.72 -6.59 19.60
N ILE A 7 -49.36 -5.49 19.21
CA ILE A 7 -48.77 -4.48 18.32
C ILE A 7 -47.50 -3.90 18.94
N ARG A 8 -47.50 -3.57 20.24
CA ARG A 8 -46.30 -3.06 20.93
C ARG A 8 -45.15 -4.07 20.91
N ARG A 9 -45.43 -5.36 21.10
CA ARG A 9 -44.40 -6.43 21.05
C ARG A 9 -43.82 -6.59 19.64
N LEU A 10 -44.66 -6.53 18.60
CA LEU A 10 -44.21 -6.59 17.20
C LEU A 10 -43.34 -5.39 16.83
N VAL A 11 -43.74 -4.18 17.24
CA VAL A 11 -42.96 -2.96 17.01
C VAL A 11 -41.62 -3.02 17.73
N CYS A 12 -41.58 -3.42 19.01
CA CYS A 12 -40.33 -3.62 19.73
C CYS A 12 -39.44 -4.70 19.09
N GLY A 13 -40.04 -5.80 18.61
CA GLY A 13 -39.32 -6.86 17.90
C GLY A 13 -38.70 -6.36 16.59
N ALA A 14 -39.43 -5.54 15.82
CA ALA A 14 -38.93 -4.92 14.60
C ALA A 14 -37.76 -3.96 14.88
N TYR A 15 -37.84 -3.17 15.96
CA TYR A 15 -36.73 -2.29 16.36
C TYR A 15 -35.49 -3.08 16.79
N LEU A 16 -35.65 -4.16 17.57
CA LEU A 16 -34.53 -5.02 17.97
C LEU A 16 -33.89 -5.71 16.78
N LEU A 17 -34.69 -6.20 15.83
CA LEU A 17 -34.19 -6.80 14.59
C LEU A 17 -33.45 -5.77 13.74
N GLY A 18 -34.00 -4.56 13.58
CA GLY A 18 -33.35 -3.47 12.86
C GLY A 18 -32.00 -3.09 13.50
N ALA A 19 -31.96 -2.95 14.83
CA ALA A 19 -30.74 -2.68 15.56
C ALA A 19 -29.71 -3.81 15.38
N PHE A 20 -30.15 -5.07 15.43
CA PHE A 20 -29.28 -6.22 15.20
C PHE A 20 -28.66 -6.21 13.79
N ILE A 21 -29.46 -5.94 12.75
CA ILE A 21 -28.97 -5.86 11.37
C ILE A 21 -27.94 -4.72 11.21
N LEU A 22 -28.19 -3.55 11.80
CA LEU A 22 -27.26 -2.41 11.74
C LEU A 22 -25.93 -2.71 12.44
N LEU A 23 -25.98 -3.34 13.62
CA LEU A 23 -24.78 -3.75 14.35
C LEU A 23 -23.99 -4.81 13.58
N TYR A 24 -24.69 -5.82 13.04
CA TYR A 24 -24.06 -6.87 12.25
C TYR A 24 -23.39 -6.32 10.99
N GLY A 25 -24.08 -5.45 10.24
CA GLY A 25 -23.51 -4.79 9.06
C GLY A 25 -22.28 -3.95 9.38
N SER A 26 -22.28 -3.27 10.54
CA SER A 26 -21.14 -2.48 10.99
C SER A 26 -19.93 -3.34 11.37
N ILE A 27 -20.16 -4.48 12.04
CA ILE A 27 -19.11 -5.45 12.36
C ILE A 27 -18.50 -6.02 11.08
N TRP A 28 -19.35 -6.43 10.13
CA TRP A 28 -18.92 -6.96 8.83
C TRP A 28 -18.02 -5.97 8.09
N MET A 29 -18.41 -4.69 8.03
CA MET A 29 -17.62 -3.64 7.37
C MET A 29 -16.24 -3.46 8.03
N VAL A 30 -16.19 -3.43 9.37
CA VAL A 30 -14.93 -3.31 10.11
C VAL A 30 -14.04 -4.54 9.92
N GLU A 31 -14.63 -5.73 9.86
CA GLU A 31 -13.91 -6.98 9.63
C GLU A 31 -13.27 -7.00 8.23
N THR A 32 -14.03 -6.64 7.19
CA THR A 32 -13.52 -6.51 5.82
C THR A 32 -12.37 -5.51 5.73
N ASP A 33 -12.55 -4.31 6.29
CA ASP A 33 -11.51 -3.26 6.27
C ASP A 33 -10.25 -3.71 7.03
N PHE A 34 -10.42 -4.31 8.22
CA PHE A 34 -9.30 -4.82 9.01
C PHE A 34 -8.55 -5.94 8.28
N TYR A 35 -9.27 -6.84 7.61
CA TYR A 35 -8.69 -7.92 6.84
C TYR A 35 -7.90 -7.38 5.64
N ALA A 36 -8.49 -6.49 4.84
CA ALA A 36 -7.84 -5.85 3.71
C ALA A 36 -6.57 -5.09 4.11
N MET A 37 -6.62 -4.33 5.20
CA MET A 37 -5.46 -3.58 5.72
C MET A 37 -4.33 -4.53 6.11
N ASN A 38 -4.64 -5.64 6.78
CA ASN A 38 -3.62 -6.61 7.16
C ASN A 38 -3.08 -7.41 5.97
N ALA A 39 -3.90 -7.72 4.97
CA ALA A 39 -3.46 -8.35 3.73
C ALA A 39 -2.51 -7.42 2.97
N GLY A 40 -2.91 -6.16 2.72
CA GLY A 40 -2.08 -5.18 2.03
C GLY A 40 -0.78 -4.83 2.77
N ARG A 41 -0.83 -4.77 4.11
CA ARG A 41 0.38 -4.59 4.93
C ARG A 41 1.34 -5.77 4.80
N ARG A 42 0.83 -7.00 4.82
CA ARG A 42 1.65 -8.21 4.62
C ARG A 42 2.26 -8.24 3.22
N ALA A 43 1.48 -7.96 2.17
CA ALA A 43 1.99 -7.88 0.81
C ALA A 43 3.08 -6.82 0.65
N THR A 44 2.88 -5.63 1.23
CA THR A 44 3.90 -4.56 1.26
C THR A 44 5.17 -5.02 1.96
N MET A 45 5.05 -5.71 3.09
CA MET A 45 6.19 -6.27 3.82
C MET A 45 6.95 -7.30 2.97
N THR A 46 6.26 -8.27 2.39
CA THR A 46 6.87 -9.29 1.54
C THR A 46 7.61 -8.68 0.34
N LEU A 47 7.03 -7.68 -0.32
CA LEU A 47 7.70 -6.93 -1.38
C LEU A 47 8.96 -6.21 -0.86
N THR A 48 8.85 -5.54 0.29
CA THR A 48 9.99 -4.82 0.90
C THR A 48 11.12 -5.77 1.27
N GLU A 49 10.82 -6.92 1.88
CA GLU A 49 11.78 -7.98 2.19
C GLU A 49 12.46 -8.50 0.92
N SER A 50 11.68 -8.72 -0.14
CA SER A 50 12.22 -9.15 -1.43
C SER A 50 13.20 -8.11 -2.01
N ILE A 51 12.88 -6.82 -1.89
CA ILE A 51 13.78 -5.73 -2.29
C ILE A 51 15.05 -5.75 -1.42
N ILE A 52 14.92 -5.76 -0.09
CA ILE A 52 16.06 -5.77 0.84
C ILE A 52 16.99 -6.95 0.54
N ASN A 53 16.45 -8.15 0.35
CA ASN A 53 17.23 -9.34 0.01
C ASN A 53 18.04 -9.16 -1.28
N VAL A 54 17.47 -8.50 -2.30
CA VAL A 54 18.20 -8.20 -3.54
C VAL A 54 19.26 -7.12 -3.34
N LEU A 55 18.99 -6.12 -2.50
CA LEU A 55 19.97 -5.09 -2.16
C LEU A 55 21.16 -5.68 -1.40
N ASP A 56 20.90 -6.50 -0.38
CA ASP A 56 21.90 -7.20 0.41
C ASP A 56 22.72 -8.16 -0.47
N ALA A 57 22.07 -8.95 -1.34
CA ALA A 57 22.74 -9.87 -2.25
C ALA A 57 23.65 -9.18 -3.29
N ARG A 58 23.38 -7.91 -3.59
CA ARG A 58 24.19 -7.07 -4.49
C ARG A 58 25.18 -6.17 -3.75
N GLU A 59 25.27 -6.32 -2.42
CA GLU A 59 26.12 -5.49 -1.55
C GLU A 59 25.88 -3.98 -1.74
N ILE A 60 24.63 -3.60 -2.00
CA ILE A 60 24.25 -2.19 -2.19
C ILE A 60 24.10 -1.54 -0.82
N ASP A 61 24.89 -0.50 -0.56
CA ASP A 61 24.77 0.29 0.67
C ASP A 61 23.57 1.25 0.61
N TYR A 62 22.40 0.76 0.96
CA TYR A 62 21.16 1.54 0.98
C TYR A 62 20.98 2.41 2.24
N ILE A 63 21.95 2.40 3.15
CA ILE A 63 21.97 3.24 4.35
C ILE A 63 22.60 4.59 4.01
N HIS A 64 23.69 4.58 3.23
CA HIS A 64 24.42 5.78 2.85
C HIS A 64 24.21 6.18 1.38
N THR A 65 23.69 5.29 0.55
CA THR A 65 23.31 5.59 -0.84
C THR A 65 21.84 5.95 -0.90
N GLY A 66 21.51 7.04 -1.61
CA GLY A 66 20.13 7.45 -1.82
C GLY A 66 19.31 6.34 -2.49
N ILE A 67 18.15 6.00 -1.93
CA ILE A 67 17.17 5.09 -2.53
C ILE A 67 16.04 5.91 -3.16
N LEU A 68 15.61 5.49 -4.34
CA LEU A 68 14.39 5.91 -4.99
C LEU A 68 13.56 4.69 -5.38
N ILE A 69 12.40 4.51 -4.73
CA ILE A 69 11.39 3.54 -5.17
C ILE A 69 10.31 4.30 -5.94
N ILE A 70 10.07 3.85 -7.17
CA ILE A 70 9.10 4.43 -8.09
C ILE A 70 7.82 3.59 -8.04
N GLY A 71 6.74 4.24 -7.62
CA GLY A 71 5.43 3.62 -7.45
C GLY A 71 5.18 3.08 -6.03
N GLY A 72 3.90 2.83 -5.72
CA GLY A 72 3.48 2.20 -4.48
C GLY A 72 3.51 0.66 -4.54
N PRO A 73 3.41 -0.02 -3.38
CA PRO A 73 3.35 -1.47 -3.31
C PRO A 73 2.21 -2.04 -4.15
N GLY A 74 1.03 -1.43 -4.08
CA GLY A 74 -0.17 -1.84 -4.79
C GLY A 74 -0.05 -1.80 -6.31
N GLN A 75 0.95 -1.10 -6.85
CA GLN A 75 1.21 -1.04 -8.29
C GLN A 75 2.18 -2.13 -8.77
N SER A 76 2.84 -2.83 -7.85
CA SER A 76 3.70 -3.95 -8.19
C SER A 76 2.89 -5.15 -8.66
N GLU A 77 3.36 -5.84 -9.70
CA GLU A 77 2.79 -7.12 -10.15
C GLU A 77 2.84 -8.22 -9.08
N THR A 78 3.72 -8.08 -8.08
CA THR A 78 3.87 -9.05 -6.98
C THR A 78 2.93 -8.79 -5.81
N PHE A 79 2.13 -7.71 -5.87
CA PHE A 79 1.19 -7.37 -4.82
C PHE A 79 -0.09 -8.20 -4.94
N GLU A 80 -0.26 -9.13 -4.00
CA GLU A 80 -1.46 -9.95 -3.93
C GLU A 80 -2.68 -9.11 -3.50
N ARG A 81 -3.62 -8.91 -4.44
CA ARG A 81 -4.91 -8.27 -4.16
C ARG A 81 -5.93 -9.35 -3.84
N ASP A 82 -6.20 -9.54 -2.55
CA ASP A 82 -7.31 -10.39 -2.10
C ASP A 82 -8.65 -9.79 -2.59
N PRO A 83 -9.67 -10.59 -2.96
CA PRO A 83 -10.98 -10.07 -3.38
C PRO A 83 -11.59 -9.06 -2.41
N LEU A 84 -11.44 -9.28 -1.10
CA LEU A 84 -11.94 -8.38 -0.06
C LEU A 84 -11.18 -7.05 -0.02
N TYR A 85 -9.97 -6.99 -0.57
CA TYR A 85 -9.20 -5.76 -0.67
C TYR A 85 -9.92 -4.72 -1.54
N ALA A 86 -10.51 -5.15 -2.66
CA ALA A 86 -11.25 -4.25 -3.56
C ALA A 86 -12.63 -3.85 -3.01
N GLU A 87 -13.19 -4.63 -2.07
CA GLU A 87 -14.47 -4.33 -1.42
C GLU A 87 -14.30 -3.45 -0.18
N ALA A 88 -13.10 -3.41 0.40
CA ALA A 88 -12.78 -2.58 1.54
C ALA A 88 -12.74 -1.10 1.17
N ASN A 89 -12.91 -0.25 2.19
CA ASN A 89 -12.71 1.18 2.05
C ASN A 89 -11.28 1.51 1.58
N ASP A 90 -11.12 2.51 0.72
CA ASP A 90 -9.80 2.94 0.20
C ASP A 90 -8.78 3.25 1.32
N PHE A 91 -9.22 3.77 2.47
CA PHE A 91 -8.34 3.98 3.63
C PHE A 91 -7.82 2.68 4.27
N ALA A 92 -8.55 1.59 4.10
CA ALA A 92 -8.17 0.25 4.56
C ALA A 92 -7.33 -0.51 3.52
N GLN A 93 -7.28 -0.03 2.27
CA GLN A 93 -6.47 -0.60 1.21
C GLN A 93 -4.99 -0.24 1.39
N TYR A 94 -4.34 -0.84 2.39
CA TYR A 94 -2.93 -0.59 2.67
C TYR A 94 -2.05 -0.94 1.46
N GLY A 95 -1.19 -0.02 1.04
CA GLY A 95 -0.32 -0.20 -0.13
C GLY A 95 -0.94 0.32 -1.43
N ASN A 96 -2.24 0.61 -1.45
CA ASN A 96 -2.87 1.44 -2.47
C ASN A 96 -2.48 2.89 -2.19
N TRP A 97 -1.32 3.28 -2.73
CA TRP A 97 -0.85 4.65 -2.71
C TRP A 97 -1.09 5.32 -4.07
N ASP A 98 -2.05 4.80 -4.84
CA ASP A 98 -2.43 5.34 -6.13
C ASP A 98 -3.08 6.71 -5.92
N GLY A 99 -2.62 7.71 -6.68
CA GLY A 99 -3.11 9.09 -6.58
C GLY A 99 -2.50 9.93 -5.45
N VAL A 100 -1.65 9.36 -4.60
CA VAL A 100 -0.83 10.18 -3.71
C VAL A 100 0.34 10.73 -4.55
N TYR A 101 0.59 12.04 -4.52
CA TYR A 101 1.66 12.62 -5.34
C TYR A 101 2.98 11.86 -5.09
N GLN A 102 3.89 11.95 -6.06
CA GLN A 102 5.14 11.20 -6.02
C GLN A 102 5.92 11.44 -4.71
N GLU A 103 5.75 12.62 -4.11
CA GLU A 103 6.35 12.98 -2.83
C GLU A 103 5.80 12.20 -1.64
N GLU A 104 4.51 11.90 -1.59
CA GLU A 104 3.93 11.16 -0.48
C GLU A 104 4.24 9.67 -0.56
N SER A 105 4.32 9.09 -1.76
CA SER A 105 4.79 7.70 -1.92
C SER A 105 6.20 7.53 -1.33
N ARG A 106 7.09 8.50 -1.58
CA ARG A 106 8.41 8.58 -0.96
C ARG A 106 8.34 8.65 0.57
N ILE A 107 7.40 9.42 1.15
CA ILE A 107 7.19 9.48 2.60
C ILE A 107 6.71 8.13 3.15
N CYS A 108 5.74 7.51 2.48
CA CYS A 108 5.19 6.20 2.83
C CYS A 108 6.28 5.12 2.83
N TRP A 109 7.07 5.03 1.76
CA TRP A 109 8.19 4.10 1.71
C TRP A 109 9.20 4.34 2.82
N ARG A 110 9.64 5.59 3.04
CA ARG A 110 10.52 5.91 4.16
C ARG A 110 9.94 5.43 5.50
N LYS A 111 8.63 5.57 5.71
CA LYS A 111 7.96 5.09 6.93
C LYS A 111 7.83 3.56 6.99
N VAL A 112 7.68 2.87 5.88
CA VAL A 112 7.74 1.40 5.82
C VAL A 112 9.09 0.91 6.33
N PHE A 113 10.20 1.41 5.79
CA PHE A 113 11.54 1.04 6.24
C PHE A 113 11.79 1.43 7.71
N GLU A 114 11.42 2.64 8.12
CA GLU A 114 11.64 3.15 9.49
C GLU A 114 10.80 2.39 10.54
N LYS A 115 9.50 2.18 10.27
CA LYS A 115 8.54 1.68 11.27
C LYS A 115 8.39 0.17 11.25
N LEU A 116 8.36 -0.45 10.07
CA LEU A 116 8.19 -1.90 9.95
C LEU A 116 9.51 -2.64 10.07
N TYR A 117 10.58 -2.11 9.45
CA TYR A 117 11.88 -2.79 9.38
C TYR A 117 12.95 -2.23 10.31
N ARG A 118 12.69 -1.08 10.96
CA ARG A 118 13.67 -0.37 11.81
C ARG A 118 14.96 0.01 11.06
N LEU A 119 14.86 0.20 9.75
CA LEU A 119 15.96 0.62 8.90
C LEU A 119 15.91 2.13 8.70
N ASN A 120 17.04 2.80 8.94
CA ASN A 120 17.21 4.21 8.64
C ASN A 120 17.81 4.34 7.23
N ILE A 121 16.94 4.36 6.23
CA ILE A 121 17.36 4.49 4.84
C ILE A 121 17.47 5.95 4.43
N GLN A 122 18.44 6.25 3.57
CA GLN A 122 18.54 7.56 2.95
C GLN A 122 17.65 7.61 1.72
N TYR A 123 16.48 8.21 1.84
CA TYR A 123 15.63 8.48 0.68
C TYR A 123 16.12 9.72 -0.07
N VAL A 124 16.04 9.70 -1.41
CA VAL A 124 16.36 10.87 -2.23
C VAL A 124 15.46 12.07 -1.88
N THR A 125 15.97 13.28 -2.14
CA THR A 125 15.17 14.51 -1.96
C THR A 125 14.12 14.63 -3.08
N PRO A 126 13.03 15.40 -2.87
CA PRO A 126 12.02 15.63 -3.91
C PRO A 126 12.61 16.13 -5.23
N GLU A 127 13.59 17.03 -5.19
CA GLU A 127 14.21 17.62 -6.38
C GLU A 127 15.02 16.59 -7.18
N VAL A 128 15.71 15.67 -6.48
CA VAL A 128 16.44 14.58 -7.12
C VAL A 128 15.45 13.59 -7.72
N MET A 129 14.39 13.27 -6.98
CA MET A 129 13.34 12.37 -7.44
C MET A 129 12.68 12.85 -8.74
N GLU A 130 12.26 14.12 -8.83
CA GLU A 130 11.66 14.71 -10.03
C GLU A 130 12.60 14.61 -11.25
N ARG A 131 13.90 14.88 -11.06
CA ARG A 131 14.90 14.74 -12.13
C ARG A 131 15.01 13.29 -12.60
N PHE A 132 15.06 12.34 -11.67
CA PHE A 132 15.18 10.92 -11.98
C PHE A 132 13.96 10.40 -12.76
N TYR A 133 12.75 10.89 -12.47
CA TYR A 133 11.56 10.52 -13.24
C TYR A 133 11.62 10.96 -14.71
N GLN A 134 12.36 12.02 -15.02
CA GLN A 134 12.53 12.52 -16.39
C GLN A 134 13.63 11.79 -17.16
N LEU A 135 14.53 11.08 -16.49
CA LEU A 135 15.67 10.40 -17.11
C LEU A 135 15.22 9.29 -18.07
N PRO A 136 15.71 9.27 -19.32
CA PRO A 136 15.43 8.19 -20.27
C PRO A 136 15.83 6.82 -19.73
N GLU A 137 16.93 6.74 -18.99
CA GLU A 137 17.44 5.50 -18.40
C GLU A 137 16.44 4.91 -17.40
N VAL A 138 15.86 5.76 -16.53
CA VAL A 138 14.85 5.36 -15.53
C VAL A 138 13.54 4.97 -16.20
N LYS A 139 13.11 5.70 -17.23
CA LYS A 139 11.92 5.35 -18.01
C LYS A 139 12.07 4.01 -18.71
N ALA A 140 13.25 3.72 -19.25
CA ALA A 140 13.57 2.47 -19.92
C ALA A 140 13.80 1.29 -18.97
N MET A 141 13.94 1.52 -17.64
CA MET A 141 14.06 0.42 -16.68
C MET A 141 12.84 -0.49 -16.76
N PRO A 142 13.02 -1.83 -16.74
CA PRO A 142 11.92 -2.74 -16.60
C PRO A 142 11.33 -2.65 -15.18
N VAL A 143 10.12 -3.17 -15.00
CA VAL A 143 9.44 -3.18 -13.69
C VAL A 143 9.91 -4.38 -12.88
N TYR A 144 10.29 -4.15 -11.63
CA TYR A 144 10.61 -5.20 -10.67
C TYR A 144 9.41 -6.14 -10.49
N PRO A 145 9.59 -7.47 -10.54
CA PRO A 145 10.81 -8.23 -10.27
C PRO A 145 11.72 -8.53 -11.48
N ALA A 146 11.44 -7.99 -12.67
CA ALA A 146 12.24 -8.27 -13.85
C ALA A 146 13.72 -7.83 -13.66
N PRO A 147 14.68 -8.58 -14.23
CA PRO A 147 16.10 -8.20 -14.20
C PRO A 147 16.30 -6.78 -14.75
N GLY A 148 17.01 -5.94 -13.99
CA GLY A 148 17.19 -4.51 -14.32
C GLY A 148 16.16 -3.57 -13.68
N GLY A 149 15.12 -4.08 -13.02
CA GLY A 149 14.16 -3.25 -12.28
C GLY A 149 14.71 -2.63 -11.00
N ILE A 150 15.89 -3.10 -10.56
CA ILE A 150 16.74 -2.46 -9.56
C ILE A 150 18.07 -2.14 -10.22
N ALA A 151 18.47 -0.87 -10.22
CA ALA A 151 19.70 -0.39 -10.84
C ALA A 151 20.31 0.78 -10.06
N GLN A 152 21.63 0.92 -10.10
CA GLN A 152 22.31 2.14 -9.63
C GLN A 152 22.47 3.11 -10.80
N ILE A 153 21.89 4.29 -10.68
CA ILE A 153 21.94 5.35 -11.69
C ILE A 153 22.45 6.61 -11.00
N TYR A 154 23.57 7.16 -11.48
CA TYR A 154 24.21 8.37 -10.92
C TYR A 154 24.40 8.36 -9.39
N GLY A 155 24.72 7.20 -8.80
CA GLY A 155 24.93 7.06 -7.35
C GLY A 155 23.64 6.99 -6.52
N VAL A 156 22.48 6.75 -7.15
CA VAL A 156 21.19 6.49 -6.50
C VAL A 156 20.74 5.07 -6.88
N THR A 157 20.26 4.32 -5.89
CA THR A 157 19.64 3.02 -6.11
C THR A 157 18.17 3.24 -6.49
N VAL A 158 17.83 3.00 -7.75
CA VAL A 158 16.48 3.13 -8.28
C VAL A 158 15.82 1.76 -8.34
N ILE A 159 14.59 1.67 -7.81
CA ILE A 159 13.75 0.47 -7.82
C ILE A 159 12.43 0.86 -8.50
N LYS A 160 12.10 0.23 -9.62
CA LYS A 160 10.90 0.57 -10.39
C LYS A 160 9.81 -0.47 -10.18
N LEU A 161 8.69 -0.08 -9.57
CA LEU A 161 7.55 -0.97 -9.30
C LEU A 161 6.41 -0.83 -10.31
N THR A 162 6.41 0.24 -11.11
CA THR A 162 5.37 0.47 -12.12
C THR A 162 5.91 1.26 -13.32
N ASN A 163 5.22 1.11 -14.46
CA ASN A 163 5.37 1.98 -15.62
C ASN A 163 4.35 3.14 -15.60
N GLU A 164 3.32 3.04 -14.76
CA GLU A 164 2.29 4.06 -14.57
C GLU A 164 2.85 5.19 -13.71
N VAL A 165 3.68 6.03 -14.31
CA VAL A 165 4.24 7.20 -13.62
C VAL A 165 4.09 8.45 -14.48
N PHE A 166 3.06 8.60 -15.29
CA PHE A 166 2.97 9.79 -16.14
C PHE A 166 1.51 10.16 -16.43
N ALA A 167 0.89 10.89 -15.51
CA ALA A 167 -0.07 11.93 -15.84
C ALA A 167 0.04 13.02 -14.78
N GLU A 168 0.06 14.26 -15.25
CA GLU A 168 0.21 15.52 -14.52
C GLU A 168 -0.71 15.66 -13.29
#